data_AF-A0A8J7LI60-F1
#
_entry.id   AF-A0A8J7LI60-F1
#
_cell.length_a   1.000
_cell.length_b   1.000
_cell.length_c   1.000
_cell.angle_alpha   90.00
_cell.angle_beta   90.00
_cell.angle_gamma   90.00
#
_symmetry.space_group_name_H-M   'P 1'
#
loop_
_entity.id
_entity.type
_entity.pdbx_description
1 polymer ?
#
loop_
_entity_poly.entity_id
_entity_poly.type
_entity_poly.pdbx_seq_one_letter_code
_entity_poly.pdbx_strand_id
1 'polypeptide(L)'
;MSGCAPRERLQPIFPPPADLEAVTEAKPIAPVAIVTSAKAAAEYDVAVESWGERLNAAGGRICRWALRNGAVLPFACTKAQPSTPPDPEPSTR
;
A
#
# COMPACT_ATOMS: atom_id res chain seq x y z
N MET A 1 42.80 -18.46 17.43
CA MET A 1 41.59 -18.80 16.65
C MET A 1 40.75 -17.53 16.55
N SER A 2 40.61 -16.96 15.35
CA SER A 2 39.75 -15.78 15.17
C SER A 2 38.38 -16.28 14.70
N GLY A 3 37.38 -16.22 15.58
CA GLY A 3 36.01 -16.63 15.27
C GLY A 3 35.19 -15.45 14.76
N CYS A 4 34.70 -15.54 13.52
CA CYS A 4 33.60 -14.69 13.07
C CYS A 4 32.37 -15.05 13.90
N ALA A 5 32.00 -14.22 14.88
CA ALA A 5 30.72 -14.35 15.53
C ALA A 5 29.61 -14.18 14.48
N PRO A 6 28.58 -15.04 14.47
CA PRO A 6 27.42 -14.82 13.60
C PRO A 6 26.80 -13.48 13.98
N ARG A 7 26.58 -12.62 12.98
CA ARG A 7 25.79 -11.41 13.17
C ARG A 7 24.35 -11.85 13.45
N GLU A 8 23.93 -11.81 14.70
CA GLU A 8 22.52 -11.86 15.03
C GLU A 8 21.83 -10.71 14.31
N ARG A 9 21.02 -11.06 13.30
CA ARG A 9 20.14 -10.10 12.67
C ARG A 9 19.01 -9.85 13.66
N LEU A 10 19.13 -8.78 14.44
CA LEU A 10 18.02 -8.26 15.24
C LEU A 10 16.87 -7.99 14.28
N GLN A 11 15.87 -8.88 14.30
CA GLN A 11 14.65 -8.67 13.54
C GLN A 11 13.93 -7.49 14.18
N PRO A 12 13.54 -6.46 13.40
CA PRO A 12 12.70 -5.39 13.91
C PRO A 12 11.44 -5.99 14.54
N ILE A 13 11.06 -5.52 15.72
CA ILE A 13 9.82 -5.96 16.40
C ILE A 13 8.58 -5.42 15.65
N PHE A 14 8.75 -4.32 14.91
CA PHE A 14 7.70 -3.63 14.18
C PHE A 14 7.97 -3.61 12.66
N PRO A 15 6.92 -3.49 11.82
CA PRO A 15 7.07 -3.19 10.41
C PRO A 15 7.83 -1.87 10.17
N PRO A 16 8.28 -1.62 8.93
CA PRO A 16 8.88 -0.34 8.57
C PRO A 16 7.97 0.84 8.98
N PRO A 17 8.48 1.84 9.72
CA PRO A 17 7.66 2.97 10.20
C PRO A 17 6.93 3.73 9.10
N ALA A 18 7.56 3.91 7.93
CA ALA A 18 6.94 4.57 6.78
C ALA A 18 5.70 3.82 6.26
N ASP A 19 5.69 2.49 6.34
CA ASP A 19 4.52 1.71 5.94
C ASP A 19 3.40 1.83 6.99
N LEU A 20 3.75 1.89 8.27
CA LEU A 20 2.80 2.13 9.36
C LEU A 20 2.17 3.53 9.27
N GLU A 21 2.96 4.54 8.96
CA GLU A 21 2.49 5.90 8.72
C GLU A 21 1.54 5.95 7.51
N ALA A 22 1.90 5.31 6.40
CA ALA A 22 1.06 5.26 5.22
C ALA A 22 -0.29 4.57 5.45
N VAL A 23 -0.34 3.45 6.18
CA VAL A 23 -1.63 2.78 6.49
C VAL A 23 -2.48 3.50 7.54
N THR A 24 -1.93 4.52 8.19
CA THR A 24 -2.64 5.39 9.13
C THR A 24 -3.00 6.75 8.54
N GLU A 25 -2.68 6.98 7.25
CA GLU A 25 -3.05 8.19 6.53
C GLU A 25 -4.57 8.38 6.53
N ALA A 26 -5.04 9.55 6.94
CA ALA A 26 -6.47 9.86 6.99
C ALA A 26 -7.09 9.85 5.58
N LYS A 27 -8.31 9.32 5.48
CA LYS A 27 -9.07 9.37 4.23
C LYS A 27 -9.32 10.84 3.82
N PRO A 28 -9.20 11.19 2.53
CA PRO A 28 -9.60 12.50 2.02
C PRO A 28 -11.05 12.84 2.40
N ILE A 29 -11.28 14.08 2.82
CA ILE A 29 -12.63 14.58 3.16
C ILE A 29 -13.26 15.17 1.91
N ALA A 30 -14.49 14.77 1.61
CA ALA A 30 -15.24 15.31 0.48
C ALA A 30 -15.53 16.81 0.68
N PRO A 31 -15.14 17.69 -0.25
CA PRO A 31 -15.50 19.10 -0.17
C PRO A 31 -17.00 19.29 -0.46
N VAL A 32 -17.64 20.30 0.12
CA VAL A 32 -19.06 20.61 -0.15
C VAL A 32 -19.32 20.84 -1.65
N ALA A 33 -18.32 21.37 -2.37
CA ALA A 33 -18.40 21.64 -3.80
C ALA A 33 -18.66 20.40 -4.68
N ILE A 34 -18.45 19.16 -4.19
CA ILE A 34 -18.71 17.96 -5.02
C ILE A 34 -20.18 17.86 -5.47
N VAL A 35 -21.11 18.45 -4.70
CA VAL A 35 -22.55 18.33 -4.98
C VAL A 35 -23.00 19.20 -6.15
N THR A 36 -22.19 20.19 -6.54
CA THR A 36 -22.53 21.13 -7.62
C THR A 36 -21.47 21.21 -8.73
N SER A 37 -20.27 20.66 -8.52
CA SER A 37 -19.17 20.73 -9.47
C SER A 37 -18.66 19.34 -9.85
N ALA A 38 -18.84 18.97 -11.11
CA ALA A 38 -18.30 17.73 -11.67
C ALA A 38 -16.76 17.68 -11.58
N LYS A 39 -16.10 18.84 -11.70
CA LYS A 39 -14.65 18.94 -11.51
C LYS A 39 -14.26 18.60 -10.07
N ALA A 40 -14.96 19.15 -9.07
CA ALA A 40 -14.67 18.88 -7.67
C ALA A 40 -14.93 17.40 -7.31
N ALA A 41 -15.96 16.79 -7.90
CA ALA A 41 -16.20 15.36 -7.76
C ALA A 41 -15.03 14.53 -8.34
N ALA A 42 -14.60 14.82 -9.57
CA ALA A 42 -13.49 14.11 -10.20
C ALA A 42 -12.16 14.26 -9.44
N GLU A 43 -11.86 15.47 -8.94
CA GLU A 43 -10.66 15.70 -8.11
C GLU A 43 -10.71 14.92 -6.79
N TYR A 44 -11.89 14.82 -6.17
CA TYR A 44 -12.08 14.03 -4.96
C TYR A 44 -11.95 12.53 -5.24
N ASP A 45 -12.53 12.01 -6.33
CA ASP A 45 -12.41 10.61 -6.72
C ASP A 45 -10.95 10.22 -6.96
N VAL A 46 -10.19 11.05 -7.68
CA VAL A 46 -8.74 10.87 -7.87
C VAL A 46 -8.01 10.85 -6.53
N ALA A 47 -8.35 11.73 -5.60
CA ALA A 47 -7.73 11.77 -4.28
C ALA A 47 -8.02 10.51 -3.47
N VAL A 48 -9.25 10.00 -3.51
CA VAL A 48 -9.68 8.77 -2.81
C VAL A 48 -8.97 7.54 -3.39
N GLU A 49 -8.94 7.39 -4.71
CA GLU A 49 -8.26 6.26 -5.35
C GLU A 49 -6.75 6.31 -5.09
N SER A 50 -6.14 7.49 -5.20
CA SER A 50 -4.71 7.66 -4.90
C SER A 50 -4.38 7.33 -3.44
N TRP A 51 -5.25 7.70 -2.50
CA TRP A 51 -5.13 7.33 -1.09
C TRP A 51 -5.25 5.82 -0.91
N GLY A 52 -6.27 5.20 -1.51
CA GLY A 52 -6.48 3.75 -1.46
C GLY A 52 -5.28 2.95 -1.97
N GLU A 53 -4.68 3.37 -3.08
CA GLU A 53 -3.49 2.75 -3.65
C GLU A 53 -2.27 2.84 -2.72
N ARG A 54 -2.06 3.99 -2.07
CA ARG A 54 -0.98 4.15 -1.07
C ARG A 54 -1.16 3.19 0.10
N LEU A 55 -2.37 3.10 0.64
CA LEU A 55 -2.72 2.19 1.74
C LEU A 55 -2.54 0.73 1.33
N ASN A 56 -3.02 0.35 0.14
CA ASN A 56 -2.89 -1.01 -0.38
C ASN A 56 -1.42 -1.41 -0.52
N ALA A 57 -0.60 -0.55 -1.13
CA ALA A 57 0.81 -0.81 -1.33
C ALA A 57 1.57 -0.96 0.00
N ALA A 58 1.30 -0.09 0.98
CA ALA A 58 1.91 -0.15 2.31
C ALA A 58 1.45 -1.38 3.10
N GLY A 59 0.14 -1.66 3.13
CA GLY A 59 -0.42 -2.86 3.75
C GLY A 59 0.15 -4.15 3.19
N GLY A 60 0.34 -4.23 1.87
CA GLY A 60 1.01 -5.35 1.22
C GLY A 60 2.46 -5.54 1.67
N ARG A 61 3.22 -4.45 1.87
CA ARG A 61 4.59 -4.50 2.40
C ARG A 61 4.62 -4.96 3.86
N ILE A 62 3.69 -4.48 4.69
CA ILE A 62 3.52 -4.92 6.09
C ILE A 62 3.18 -6.42 6.15
N CYS A 63 2.24 -6.88 5.33
CA CYS A 63 1.86 -8.29 5.27
C CYS A 63 3.06 -9.18 4.94
N ARG A 64 3.84 -8.81 3.90
CA ARG A 64 5.06 -9.54 3.54
C ARG A 64 6.14 -9.46 4.63
N TRP A 65 6.23 -8.34 5.35
CA TRP A 65 7.09 -8.24 6.52
C TRP A 65 6.66 -9.24 7.60
N ALA A 66 5.36 -9.39 7.88
CA ALA A 66 4.85 -10.31 8.89
C ALA A 66 5.21 -11.77 8.54
N LEU A 67 5.02 -12.19 7.28
CA LEU A 67 5.43 -13.52 6.82
C LEU A 67 6.93 -13.79 7.01
N ARG A 68 7.79 -12.79 6.68
CA ARG A 68 9.25 -12.91 6.90
C ARG A 68 9.64 -13.00 8.37
N ASN A 69 8.76 -12.57 9.28
CA ASN A 69 8.94 -12.62 10.72
C ASN A 69 8.15 -13.76 11.38
N GLY A 70 7.69 -14.75 10.61
CA GLY A 70 7.10 -15.98 11.14
C GLY A 70 5.60 -15.94 11.37
N ALA A 71 4.90 -14.90 10.91
CA ALA A 71 3.44 -14.92 10.95
C ALA A 71 2.87 -16.03 10.04
N VAL A 72 1.91 -16.79 10.57
CA VAL A 72 1.12 -17.76 9.79
C VAL A 72 -0.22 -17.10 9.47
N LEU A 73 -0.40 -16.69 8.22
CA LEU A 73 -1.61 -16.00 7.77
C LEU A 73 -2.51 -16.97 6.98
N PRO A 74 -3.84 -16.95 7.20
CA PRO A 74 -4.78 -17.81 6.46
C PRO A 74 -5.09 -17.25 5.05
N PHE A 75 -4.37 -16.22 4.61
CA PHE A 75 -4.54 -15.56 3.32
C PHE A 75 -3.17 -15.18 2.73
N ALA A 76 -3.13 -15.01 1.40
CA ALA A 76 -1.93 -14.56 0.71
C ALA A 76 -1.77 -13.04 0.82
N CYS A 77 -0.54 -12.56 1.04
CA CYS A 77 -0.23 -11.14 0.93
C CYS A 77 -0.29 -10.70 -0.53
N THR A 78 -1.22 -9.81 -0.86
CA THR A 78 -1.35 -9.23 -2.20
C THR A 78 -0.03 -8.59 -2.63
N LYS A 79 0.37 -8.82 -3.88
CA LYS A 79 1.43 -8.04 -4.52
C LYS A 79 0.89 -6.62 -4.74
N ALA A 80 1.76 -5.61 -4.69
CA ALA A 80 1.33 -4.25 -5.04
C ALA A 80 0.72 -4.27 -6.45
N GLN A 81 -0.45 -3.67 -6.63
CA GLN A 81 -1.02 -3.51 -7.97
C GLN A 81 -0.09 -2.60 -8.78
N PRO A 82 0.16 -2.92 -10.06
CA PRO A 82 0.84 -1.98 -10.94
C PRO A 82 -0.02 -0.72 -11.05
N SER A 83 0.61 0.44 -10.86
CA SER A 83 -0.04 1.76 -10.95
C SER A 83 -0.45 2.17 -12.37
N THR A 84 -0.21 1.30 -13.36
CA THR A 84 -0.55 1.53 -14.75
C THR A 84 -1.92 0.93 -15.03
N PRO A 85 -2.89 1.70 -15.57
CA PRO A 85 -4.11 1.13 -16.11
C PRO A 85 -3.78 -0.02 -17.06
N PRO A 86 -4.58 -1.10 -17.11
CA PRO A 86 -4.42 -2.11 -18.15
C PRO A 86 -4.47 -1.43 -19.51
N ASP A 87 -3.57 -1.81 -20.42
CA ASP A 87 -3.60 -1.32 -21.79
C ASP A 87 -5.02 -1.51 -22.35
N PRO A 88 -5.58 -0.53 -23.09
CA PRO A 88 -6.87 -0.71 -23.72
C PRO A 88 -6.83 -1.98 -24.58
N GLU A 89 -7.84 -2.84 -24.46
CA GLU A 89 -7.97 -4.04 -25.28
C GLU A 89 -7.72 -3.69 -26.76
N PRO A 90 -6.93 -4.49 -27.50
CA PRO A 90 -6.73 -4.24 -28.91
C PRO A 90 -8.08 -4.30 -29.61
N SER A 91 -8.53 -3.15 -30.11
CA SER A 91 -9.75 -3.01 -30.91
C SER A 91 -9.66 -3.96 -32.10
N THR A 92 -10.35 -5.09 -32.03
CA THR A 92 -10.61 -5.97 -33.17
C THR A 92 -11.41 -5.16 -34.19
N ARG A 93 -10.75 -4.81 -35.29
CA ARG A 93 -11.37 -4.24 -36.49
C ARG A 93 -11.88 -5.35 -37.38
#